data_AF-A0A2I0QG21-F1
#
_entry.id   AF-A0A2I0QG21-F1
#
_cell.length_a   1.000
_cell.length_b   1.000
_cell.length_c   1.000
_cell.angle_alpha   90.00
_cell.angle_beta   90.00
_cell.angle_gamma   90.00
#
_symmetry.space_group_name_H-M   'P 1'
#
loop_
_entity.id
_entity.type
_entity.pdbx_description
1 polymer ?
#
loop_
_entity_poly.entity_id
_entity_poly.type
_entity_poly.pdbx_seq_one_letter_code
_entity_poly.pdbx_strand_id
1 'polypeptide(L)'
;GIDDIIKFGIDIKKAKGSIRGKLIESIIMADFKEFDFSGKKVGIGQTELVDINEIYEIKAQISKFLENLKNKNYEMTVFVATDTIKEGSELFFVGDKSKIEKAFNTKFEGNSVYIPGLMSRKKQVVPNLQQVF
;
A
#
# COMPACT_ATOMS: atom_id res chain seq x y z
N GLY A 1 -0.81 -11.84 -34.51
CA GLY A 1 -1.09 -12.89 -33.51
C GLY A 1 -0.02 -12.97 -32.44
N ILE A 2 0.31 -11.83 -31.81
CA ILE A 2 1.24 -11.74 -30.67
C ILE A 2 0.61 -10.89 -29.55
N ASP A 3 -0.21 -9.90 -29.91
CA ASP A 3 -0.98 -9.07 -28.97
C ASP A 3 -2.00 -9.86 -28.13
N ASP A 4 -2.62 -10.90 -28.70
CA ASP A 4 -3.60 -11.73 -27.97
C ASP A 4 -2.97 -12.59 -26.86
N ILE A 5 -1.74 -13.05 -27.03
CA ILE A 5 -1.07 -13.90 -26.04
C ILE A 5 -0.67 -13.08 -24.81
N ILE A 6 -0.17 -11.86 -25.03
CA ILE A 6 0.19 -10.94 -23.94
C ILE A 6 -1.07 -10.53 -23.18
N LYS A 7 -2.13 -10.13 -23.90
CA LYS A 7 -3.41 -9.75 -23.30
C LYS A 7 -4.03 -10.91 -22.51
N PHE A 8 -4.10 -12.10 -23.09
CA PHE A 8 -4.60 -13.31 -22.43
C PHE A 8 -3.77 -13.67 -21.18
N GLY A 9 -2.44 -13.57 -21.27
CA GLY A 9 -1.56 -13.79 -20.12
C GLY A 9 -1.80 -12.79 -18.99
N ILE A 10 -2.05 -11.52 -19.31
CA ILE A 10 -2.42 -10.49 -18.33
C ILE A 10 -3.79 -10.80 -17.72
N ASP A 11 -4.80 -11.16 -18.52
CA ASP A 11 -6.15 -11.44 -18.04
C ASP A 11 -6.18 -12.64 -17.08
N ILE A 12 -5.41 -13.70 -17.36
CA ILE A 12 -5.25 -14.83 -16.42
C ILE A 12 -4.56 -14.39 -15.12
N LYS A 13 -3.49 -13.58 -15.22
CA LYS A 13 -2.79 -13.06 -14.03
C LYS A 13 -3.70 -12.17 -13.19
N LYS A 14 -4.52 -11.32 -13.81
CA LYS A 14 -5.55 -10.52 -13.14
C LYS A 14 -6.55 -11.38 -12.39
N ALA A 15 -7.10 -12.41 -13.05
CA ALA A 15 -8.07 -13.31 -12.42
C ALA A 15 -7.49 -14.03 -11.19
N LYS A 16 -6.21 -14.45 -11.24
CA LYS A 16 -5.54 -15.11 -10.10
C LYS A 16 -5.11 -14.13 -9.00
N GLY A 17 -4.71 -12.92 -9.37
CA GLY A 17 -4.19 -11.89 -8.47
C GLY A 17 -5.27 -10.97 -7.89
N SER A 18 -6.54 -11.10 -8.29
CA SER A 18 -7.61 -10.20 -7.87
C SER A 18 -7.84 -10.26 -6.35
N ILE A 19 -8.18 -9.11 -5.80
CA ILE A 19 -8.59 -8.94 -4.40
C ILE A 19 -10.10 -8.74 -4.27
N ARG A 20 -10.84 -8.68 -5.38
CA ARG A 20 -12.30 -8.56 -5.37
C ARG A 20 -12.94 -9.70 -4.57
N GLY A 21 -13.89 -9.33 -3.70
CA GLY A 21 -14.60 -10.27 -2.84
C GLY A 21 -13.82 -10.77 -1.62
N LYS A 22 -12.52 -10.43 -1.47
CA LYS A 22 -11.77 -10.74 -0.25
C LYS A 22 -12.13 -9.76 0.87
N LEU A 23 -12.04 -10.23 2.11
CA LEU A 23 -12.23 -9.38 3.29
C LEU A 23 -11.08 -8.36 3.37
N ILE A 24 -11.41 -7.12 3.73
CA ILE A 24 -10.43 -6.03 3.84
C ILE A 24 -9.29 -6.34 4.81
N GLU A 25 -9.62 -7.01 5.92
CA GLU A 25 -8.65 -7.48 6.90
C GLU A 25 -7.66 -8.46 6.27
N SER A 26 -8.16 -9.46 5.52
CA SER A 26 -7.29 -10.43 4.85
C SER A 26 -6.37 -9.78 3.80
N ILE A 27 -6.81 -8.70 3.16
CA ILE A 27 -5.98 -7.97 2.20
C ILE A 27 -4.86 -7.21 2.92
N ILE A 28 -5.20 -6.41 3.94
CA ILE A 28 -4.23 -5.53 4.61
C ILE A 28 -3.29 -6.32 5.53
N MET A 29 -3.80 -7.37 6.20
CA MET A 29 -3.05 -8.16 7.18
C MET A 29 -2.16 -9.25 6.55
N ALA A 30 -2.36 -9.60 5.27
CA ALA A 30 -1.63 -10.70 4.61
C ALA A 30 -0.10 -10.56 4.72
N ASP A 31 0.42 -9.34 4.52
CA ASP A 31 1.82 -9.00 4.80
C ASP A 31 1.91 -7.73 5.65
N PHE A 32 1.20 -7.71 6.79
CA PHE A 32 1.36 -6.64 7.76
C PHE A 32 2.53 -6.92 8.71
N LYS A 33 3.35 -5.89 8.94
CA LYS A 33 4.46 -5.93 9.89
C LYS A 33 4.44 -4.70 10.76
N GLU A 34 4.83 -4.90 12.01
CA GLU A 34 5.00 -3.83 12.99
C GLU A 34 6.47 -3.43 13.07
N PHE A 35 6.69 -2.13 13.24
CA PHE A 35 8.00 -1.53 13.40
C PHE A 35 7.96 -0.57 14.58
N ASP A 36 9.09 -0.45 15.27
CA ASP A 36 9.34 0.60 16.23
C ASP A 36 10.32 1.59 15.62
N PHE A 37 9.87 2.82 15.40
CA PHE A 37 10.71 3.92 14.94
C PHE A 37 10.85 4.91 16.10
N SER A 38 11.99 4.87 16.79
CA SER A 38 12.30 5.79 17.89
C SER A 38 11.24 5.76 19.03
N GLY A 39 10.73 4.58 19.38
CA GLY A 39 9.68 4.39 20.39
C GLY A 39 8.25 4.63 19.88
N LYS A 40 8.09 4.89 18.57
CA LYS A 40 6.79 5.05 17.91
C LYS A 40 6.45 3.79 17.13
N LYS A 41 5.33 3.16 17.50
CA LYS A 41 4.82 1.97 16.80
C LYS A 41 4.23 2.37 15.45
N VAL A 42 4.74 1.76 14.38
CA VAL A 42 4.26 1.94 13.00
C VAL A 42 3.90 0.60 12.39
N GLY A 43 2.70 0.50 11.84
CA GLY A 43 2.22 -0.71 11.16
C GLY A 43 2.25 -0.54 9.65
N ILE A 44 2.85 -1.47 8.91
CA ILE A 44 2.99 -1.39 7.45
C ILE A 44 2.55 -2.70 6.79
N GLY A 45 1.40 -2.65 6.12
CA GLY A 45 0.90 -3.71 5.23
C GLY A 45 1.38 -3.52 3.79
N GLN A 46 1.54 -4.62 3.06
CA GLN A 46 1.79 -4.59 1.62
C GLN A 46 0.97 -5.66 0.91
N THR A 47 0.51 -5.35 -0.30
CA THR A 47 -0.04 -6.33 -1.24
C THR A 47 0.44 -6.04 -2.65
N GLU A 48 0.51 -7.06 -3.49
CA GLU A 48 0.84 -6.96 -4.91
C GLU A 48 -0.41 -7.17 -5.75
N LEU A 49 -0.58 -6.34 -6.76
CA LEU A 49 -1.75 -6.32 -7.63
C LEU A 49 -1.30 -6.30 -9.09
N VAL A 50 -2.11 -6.95 -9.93
CA VAL A 50 -1.99 -6.87 -11.38
C VAL A 50 -2.87 -5.73 -11.93
N ASP A 51 -3.95 -5.41 -11.22
CA ASP A 51 -4.82 -4.28 -11.53
C ASP A 51 -4.98 -3.39 -10.28
N ILE A 52 -4.23 -2.29 -10.24
CA ILE A 52 -4.26 -1.35 -9.11
C ILE A 52 -5.63 -0.70 -8.92
N ASN A 53 -6.48 -0.68 -9.95
CA ASN A 53 -7.78 -0.01 -9.87
C ASN A 53 -8.72 -0.67 -8.85
N GLU A 54 -8.54 -1.98 -8.60
CA GLU A 54 -9.31 -2.70 -7.58
C GLU A 54 -9.13 -2.07 -6.19
N ILE A 55 -7.99 -1.43 -5.92
CA ILE A 55 -7.74 -0.78 -4.64
C ILE A 55 -8.54 0.51 -4.46
N TYR A 56 -8.77 1.24 -5.55
CA TYR A 56 -9.52 2.49 -5.52
C TYR A 56 -11.02 2.25 -5.27
N GLU A 57 -11.55 1.11 -5.75
CA GLU A 57 -12.92 0.66 -5.47
C GLU A 57 -13.18 0.46 -3.97
N ILE A 58 -12.14 0.12 -3.19
CA ILE A 58 -12.24 -0.15 -1.75
C ILE A 58 -11.50 0.85 -0.86
N LYS A 59 -11.08 2.00 -1.41
CA LYS A 59 -10.30 3.04 -0.70
C LYS A 59 -10.90 3.41 0.66
N ALA A 60 -12.22 3.63 0.73
CA ALA A 60 -12.89 3.98 1.97
C ALA A 60 -12.79 2.89 3.04
N GLN A 61 -12.86 1.61 2.64
CA GLN A 61 -12.70 0.47 3.54
C GLN A 61 -11.27 0.36 4.05
N ILE A 62 -10.28 0.59 3.17
CA ILE A 62 -8.86 0.65 3.54
C ILE A 62 -8.64 1.73 4.60
N SER A 63 -9.07 2.97 4.32
CA SER A 63 -8.90 4.10 5.25
C SER A 63 -9.51 3.81 6.61
N LYS A 64 -10.74 3.29 6.66
CA LYS A 64 -11.42 2.93 7.91
C LYS A 64 -10.69 1.82 8.67
N PHE A 65 -10.17 0.81 7.97
CA PHE A 65 -9.44 -0.27 8.62
C PHE A 65 -8.09 0.20 9.17
N LEU A 66 -7.35 1.03 8.42
CA LEU A 66 -6.11 1.63 8.89
C LEU A 66 -6.32 2.56 10.09
N GLU A 67 -7.42 3.31 10.12
CA GLU A 67 -7.80 4.14 11.26
C GLU A 67 -8.10 3.29 12.50
N ASN A 68 -8.85 2.20 12.35
CA ASN A 68 -9.09 1.24 13.43
C ASN A 68 -7.79 0.65 13.99
N LEU A 69 -6.83 0.29 13.12
CA LEU A 69 -5.52 -0.17 13.57
C LEU A 69 -4.80 0.92 14.35
N LYS A 70 -4.69 2.13 13.80
CA LYS A 70 -4.02 3.26 14.44
C LYS A 70 -4.56 3.52 15.84
N ASN A 71 -5.89 3.54 15.99
CA ASN A 71 -6.57 3.78 17.25
C ASN A 71 -6.34 2.68 18.30
N LYS A 72 -5.87 1.48 17.92
CA LYS A 72 -5.51 0.42 18.87
C LYS A 72 -4.18 0.69 19.55
N ASN A 73 -3.10 0.93 18.78
CA ASN A 73 -1.76 1.11 19.38
C ASN A 73 -0.67 1.62 18.42
N TYR A 74 -1.00 2.27 17.30
CA TYR A 74 0.03 2.75 16.37
C TYR A 74 0.01 4.27 16.25
N GLU A 75 1.20 4.85 16.19
CA GLU A 75 1.41 6.26 15.83
C GLU A 75 1.03 6.48 14.36
N MET A 76 1.34 5.49 13.50
CA MET A 76 1.01 5.53 12.07
C MET A 76 0.72 4.13 11.53
N THR A 77 -0.25 4.04 10.63
CA THR A 77 -0.55 2.83 9.86
C THR A 77 -0.44 3.14 8.38
N VAL A 78 0.20 2.25 7.63
CA VAL A 78 0.49 2.41 6.21
C VAL A 78 0.08 1.12 5.49
N PHE A 79 -0.50 1.26 4.32
CA PHE A 79 -0.76 0.15 3.41
C PHE A 79 -0.24 0.49 2.02
N VAL A 80 0.57 -0.42 1.48
CA VAL A 80 1.24 -0.25 0.19
C VAL A 80 0.65 -1.24 -0.79
N ALA A 81 -0.05 -0.73 -1.80
CA ALA A 81 -0.63 -1.52 -2.87
C ALA A 81 0.25 -1.38 -4.11
N THR A 82 1.01 -2.42 -4.42
CA THR A 82 2.02 -2.41 -5.48
C THR A 82 1.43 -2.89 -6.79
N ASP A 83 1.45 -2.03 -7.80
CA ASP A 83 1.15 -2.36 -9.19
C ASP A 83 2.38 -3.02 -9.83
N THR A 84 2.28 -4.33 -10.03
CA THR A 84 3.35 -5.15 -10.62
C THR A 84 3.54 -4.92 -12.12
N ILE A 85 2.56 -4.32 -12.79
CA ILE A 85 2.61 -4.05 -14.23
C ILE A 85 3.20 -2.67 -14.50
N LYS A 86 2.81 -1.66 -13.71
CA LYS A 86 3.32 -0.28 -13.84
C LYS A 86 4.57 0.01 -13.00
N GLU A 87 5.00 -0.96 -12.20
CA GLU A 87 6.16 -0.85 -11.31
C GLU A 87 6.09 0.38 -10.40
N GLY A 88 5.01 0.50 -9.63
CA GLY A 88 4.85 1.55 -8.62
C GLY A 88 3.83 1.14 -7.57
N SER A 89 3.65 1.97 -6.55
CA SER A 89 2.68 1.67 -5.49
C SER A 89 1.78 2.85 -5.14
N GLU A 90 0.51 2.56 -4.88
CA GLU A 90 -0.36 3.45 -4.14
C GLU A 90 -0.12 3.23 -2.64
N LEU A 91 0.25 4.29 -1.93
CA LEU A 91 0.47 4.27 -0.49
C LEU A 91 -0.72 4.95 0.20
N PHE A 92 -1.47 4.19 0.99
CA PHE A 92 -2.49 4.67 1.90
C PHE A 92 -1.90 4.80 3.30
N PHE A 93 -2.32 5.81 4.06
CA PHE A 93 -1.87 5.94 5.45
C PHE A 93 -2.91 6.61 6.34
N VAL A 94 -2.75 6.40 7.65
CA VAL A 94 -3.38 7.20 8.70
C VAL A 94 -2.31 7.57 9.72
N GLY A 95 -2.19 8.86 10.02
CA GLY A 95 -1.12 9.43 10.85
C GLY A 95 -0.73 10.83 10.39
N ASP A 96 0.43 11.32 10.84
CA ASP A 96 0.99 12.60 10.42
C ASP A 96 1.42 12.58 8.94
N LYS A 97 0.66 13.28 8.09
CA LYS A 97 0.93 13.40 6.64
C LYS A 97 2.32 13.94 6.35
N SER A 98 2.82 14.87 7.17
CA SER A 98 4.11 15.52 6.92
C SER A 98 5.27 14.54 6.93
N LYS A 99 5.13 13.42 7.65
CA LYS A 99 6.12 12.33 7.64
C LYS A 99 6.12 11.57 6.32
N ILE A 100 4.95 11.27 5.73
CA ILE A 100 4.87 10.65 4.41
C ILE A 100 5.45 11.57 3.35
N GLU A 101 5.07 12.84 3.37
CA GLU A 101 5.56 13.84 2.40
C GLU A 101 7.09 13.98 2.46
N LYS A 102 7.67 14.03 3.66
CA LYS A 102 9.14 14.07 3.86
C LYS A 102 9.81 12.75 3.45
N ALA A 103 9.28 11.61 3.87
CA ALA A 103 9.87 10.29 3.61
C ALA A 103 9.98 9.97 2.11
N PHE A 104 9.01 10.43 1.32
CA PHE A 104 8.97 10.16 -0.12
C PHE A 104 9.18 11.41 -0.98
N ASN A 105 9.58 12.52 -0.36
CA ASN A 105 9.81 13.81 -1.02
C ASN A 105 8.70 14.17 -2.03
N THR A 106 7.45 14.05 -1.58
CA THR A 106 6.26 14.24 -2.42
C THR A 106 5.23 15.08 -1.68
N LYS A 107 4.44 15.88 -2.40
CA LYS A 107 3.30 16.63 -1.84
C LYS A 107 2.03 16.15 -2.50
N PHE A 108 0.99 15.96 -1.69
CA PHE A 108 -0.29 15.45 -2.18
C PHE A 108 -1.44 15.86 -1.27
N GLU A 109 -2.64 15.75 -1.81
CA GLU A 109 -3.90 16.00 -1.12
C GLU A 109 -4.51 14.68 -0.62
N GLY A 110 -5.15 14.73 0.55
CA GLY A 110 -5.83 13.57 1.13
C GLY A 110 -4.90 12.59 1.86
N ASN A 111 -5.27 11.31 1.81
CA ASN A 111 -4.72 10.23 2.65
C ASN A 111 -4.10 9.07 1.84
N SER A 112 -3.84 9.30 0.56
CA SER A 112 -3.11 8.36 -0.29
C SER A 112 -2.29 9.08 -1.35
N VAL A 113 -1.23 8.43 -1.83
CA VAL A 113 -0.36 8.94 -2.89
C VAL A 113 0.18 7.79 -3.73
N TYR A 114 0.17 7.96 -5.05
CA TYR A 114 0.85 7.05 -5.97
C TYR A 114 2.32 7.45 -6.12
N ILE A 115 3.22 6.49 -5.93
CA ILE A 115 4.67 6.70 -6.03
C ILE A 115 5.24 5.74 -7.09
N PRO A 116 5.61 6.23 -8.29
CA PRO A 116 6.28 5.43 -9.30
C PRO A 116 7.60 4.85 -8.79
N GLY A 117 7.91 3.60 -9.13
CA GLY A 117 9.14 2.91 -8.72
C GLY A 117 9.16 2.41 -7.27
N LEU A 118 8.14 2.71 -6.47
CA LEU A 118 8.01 2.17 -5.12
C LEU A 118 7.50 0.74 -5.20
N MET A 119 8.34 -0.24 -4.89
CA MET A 119 8.03 -1.67 -5.05
C MET A 119 8.25 -2.48 -3.77
N SER A 120 9.17 -2.06 -2.91
CA SER A 120 9.61 -2.88 -1.77
C SER A 120 9.41 -2.16 -0.44
N ARG A 121 8.56 -2.71 0.42
CA ARG A 121 8.46 -2.23 1.81
C ARG A 121 9.82 -2.25 2.51
N LYS A 122 10.56 -3.35 2.42
CA LYS A 122 11.81 -3.54 3.16
C LYS A 122 12.94 -2.62 2.69
N LYS A 123 13.04 -2.38 1.38
CA LYS A 123 14.15 -1.59 0.81
C LYS A 123 13.85 -0.11 0.67
N GLN A 124 12.58 0.28 0.57
CA GLN A 124 12.19 1.65 0.24
C GLN A 124 11.25 2.25 1.30
N VAL A 125 10.17 1.57 1.68
CA VAL A 125 9.16 2.17 2.57
C VAL A 125 9.67 2.29 4.02
N VAL A 126 10.14 1.19 4.59
CA VAL A 126 10.64 1.12 5.98
C VAL A 126 11.81 2.08 6.20
N PRO A 127 12.91 2.05 5.41
CA PRO A 127 14.05 2.93 5.66
C PRO A 127 13.72 4.41 5.46
N ASN A 128 12.82 4.77 4.54
CA ASN A 128 12.42 6.15 4.33
C ASN A 128 11.54 6.67 5.47
N LEU A 129 10.59 5.86 5.96
CA LEU A 129 9.78 6.22 7.11
C LEU A 129 10.62 6.30 8.39
N GLN A 130 11.54 5.37 8.61
CA GLN A 130 12.40 5.38 9.79
C GLN A 130 13.23 6.68 9.92
N GLN A 131 13.64 7.29 8.81
CA GLN A 131 14.44 8.53 8.82
C GLN A 131 13.65 9.78 9.25
N VAL A 132 12.31 9.74 9.24
CA VAL A 132 11.46 10.89 9.53
C VAL A 132 10.65 10.74 10.83
N PHE A 133 10.91 9.67 11.59
CA PHE A 133 10.29 9.37 12.87
C PHE A 133 11.25 9.61 14.04
#